data_AF-A0A7X7YMZ7-F1
#
_entry.id   AF-A0A7X7YMZ7-F1
#
_cell.length_a   1.000
_cell.length_b   1.000
_cell.length_c   1.000
_cell.angle_alpha   90.00
_cell.angle_beta   90.00
_cell.angle_gamma   90.00
#
_symmetry.space_group_name_H-M   'P 1'
#
loop_
_entity.id
_entity.type
_entity.pdbx_description
1 polymer ?
#
loop_
_entity_poly.entity_id
_entity_poly.type
_entity_poly.pdbx_seq_one_letter_code
_entity_poly.pdbx_strand_id
1 'polypeptide(L)'
;MEEYLTDQELVQRTLGGELSAFEKLVRRYQQAVFNIVFRILRNKEEAEDIVQESFIKCYQNLDKYDQGRPFTPWLYRIASNLALTRVRQLKRHRMIPWETASSQLADRNAINPAASLEAVEIKQEVSSHLAKLKPLDQLVIILRYYQDLNYDEIAYILDTT
;
A
#
# COMPACT_ATOMS: atom_id res chain seq x y z
N MET A 1 14.22 -25.96 7.22
CA MET A 1 14.14 -24.64 7.87
C MET A 1 14.50 -23.63 6.82
N GLU A 2 13.54 -22.81 6.40
CA GLU A 2 13.81 -21.74 5.43
C GLU A 2 14.58 -20.64 6.17
N GLU A 3 15.78 -20.33 5.70
CA GLU A 3 16.65 -19.30 6.29
C GLU A 3 15.94 -17.94 6.17
N TYR A 4 15.67 -17.30 7.32
CA TYR A 4 15.02 -16.00 7.36
C TYR A 4 16.05 -14.92 7.02
N LEU A 5 15.99 -14.41 5.79
CA LEU A 5 16.82 -13.31 5.32
C LEU A 5 16.17 -11.96 5.64
N THR A 6 17.00 -11.01 6.05
CA THR A 6 16.64 -9.60 6.21
C THR A 6 16.32 -8.97 4.85
N ASP A 7 15.61 -7.83 4.85
CA ASP A 7 15.29 -7.13 3.61
C ASP A 7 16.56 -6.69 2.87
N GLN A 8 17.57 -6.20 3.59
CA GLN A 8 18.84 -5.80 3.01
C GLN A 8 19.56 -6.96 2.32
N GLU A 9 19.58 -8.15 2.92
CA GLU A 9 20.18 -9.33 2.30
C GLU A 9 19.42 -9.75 1.03
N LEU A 10 18.09 -9.70 1.06
CA LEU A 10 17.26 -10.01 -0.11
C LEU A 10 17.48 -8.98 -1.23
N VAL A 11 17.61 -7.69 -0.90
CA VAL A 11 17.95 -6.64 -1.86
C VAL A 11 19.32 -6.89 -2.47
N GLN A 12 20.33 -7.18 -1.65
CA GLN A 12 21.70 -7.45 -2.12
C GLN A 12 21.76 -8.66 -3.06
N ARG A 13 21.11 -9.77 -2.69
CA ARG A 13 21.00 -10.96 -3.54
C ARG A 13 20.26 -10.67 -4.85
N THR A 14 19.20 -9.87 -4.80
CA THR A 14 18.48 -9.43 -6.00
C THR A 14 19.38 -8.63 -6.93
N LEU A 15 20.16 -7.68 -6.40
CA LEU A 15 21.14 -6.90 -7.18
C LEU A 15 22.27 -7.78 -7.74
N GLY A 16 22.60 -8.88 -7.05
CA GLY A 16 23.49 -9.93 -7.55
C GLY A 16 22.89 -10.83 -8.64
N GLY A 17 21.65 -10.59 -9.06
CA GLY A 17 20.96 -11.36 -10.11
C GLY A 17 20.10 -12.53 -9.61
N GLU A 18 19.97 -12.71 -8.30
CA GLU A 18 19.15 -13.77 -7.72
C GLU A 18 17.66 -13.38 -7.68
N LEU A 19 16.91 -13.71 -8.75
CA LEU A 19 15.49 -13.36 -8.87
C LEU A 19 14.61 -13.95 -7.74
N SER A 20 14.97 -15.13 -7.21
CA SER A 20 14.27 -15.75 -6.08
C SER A 20 14.34 -14.92 -4.80
N ALA A 21 15.36 -14.07 -4.63
CA ALA A 21 15.44 -13.16 -3.50
C ALA A 21 14.38 -12.04 -3.61
N PHE A 22 14.14 -11.54 -4.81
CA PHE A 22 13.08 -10.55 -5.04
C PHE A 22 11.69 -11.14 -4.83
N GLU A 23 11.47 -12.38 -5.24
CA GLU A 23 10.19 -13.07 -5.00
C GLU A 23 9.84 -13.14 -3.51
N LYS A 24 10.84 -13.34 -2.64
CA LYS A 24 10.65 -13.31 -1.18
C LYS A 24 10.22 -11.93 -0.69
N LEU A 25 10.77 -10.84 -1.24
CA LEU A 25 10.32 -9.48 -0.94
C LEU A 25 8.86 -9.26 -1.39
N VAL A 26 8.51 -9.72 -2.59
CA VAL A 26 7.12 -9.62 -3.10
C VAL A 26 6.16 -10.36 -2.16
N ARG A 27 6.44 -11.62 -1.83
CA ARG A 27 5.60 -12.43 -0.92
C ARG A 27 5.46 -11.78 0.46
N ARG A 28 6.53 -11.17 0.98
CA ARG A 28 6.56 -10.49 2.28
C ARG A 28 5.68 -9.24 2.30
N TYR A 29 5.66 -8.46 1.22
CA TYR A 29 5.04 -7.13 1.22
C TYR A 29 3.75 -7.00 0.42
N GLN A 30 3.40 -7.96 -0.44
CA GLN A 30 2.25 -7.84 -1.35
C GLN A 30 0.94 -7.48 -0.64
N GLN A 31 0.65 -8.08 0.51
CA GLN A 31 -0.59 -7.82 1.24
C GLN A 31 -0.59 -6.41 1.86
N ALA A 32 0.53 -5.96 2.39
CA ALA A 32 0.65 -4.62 2.97
C ALA A 32 0.52 -3.54 1.90
N VAL A 33 1.21 -3.73 0.77
CA VAL A 33 1.12 -2.84 -0.40
C VAL A 33 -0.30 -2.80 -0.94
N PHE A 34 -0.95 -3.96 -1.11
CA PHE A 34 -2.35 -4.05 -1.52
C PHE A 34 -3.26 -3.28 -0.56
N ASN A 35 -3.11 -3.46 0.75
CA ASN A 35 -3.92 -2.76 1.74
C ASN A 35 -3.77 -1.23 1.67
N ILE A 36 -2.56 -0.73 1.43
CA ILE A 36 -2.30 0.71 1.25
C ILE A 36 -3.02 1.21 -0.01
N VAL A 37 -2.76 0.56 -1.14
CA VAL A 37 -3.28 0.94 -2.45
C VAL A 37 -4.81 0.85 -2.49
N PHE A 38 -5.40 -0.23 -1.98
CA PHE A 38 -6.84 -0.45 -1.95
C PHE A 38 -7.56 0.63 -1.13
N ARG A 39 -6.97 1.11 -0.04
CA ARG A 39 -7.59 2.18 0.76
C ARG A 39 -7.59 3.52 0.04
N ILE A 40 -6.60 3.77 -0.83
CA ILE A 40 -6.52 4.97 -1.67
C ILE A 40 -7.53 4.88 -2.83
N LEU A 41 -7.57 3.74 -3.54
CA LEU A 41 -8.34 3.59 -4.78
C LEU A 41 -9.78 3.14 -4.57
N ARG A 42 -10.04 2.34 -3.53
CA ARG A 42 -11.33 1.73 -3.20
C ARG A 42 -11.94 0.91 -4.33
N ASN A 43 -11.08 0.37 -5.19
CA ASN A 43 -11.42 -0.53 -6.27
C ASN A 43 -10.37 -1.65 -6.25
N LYS A 44 -10.83 -2.90 -6.25
CA LYS A 44 -9.98 -4.08 -6.13
C LYS A 44 -9.11 -4.29 -7.37
N GLU A 45 -9.70 -4.25 -8.56
CA GLU A 45 -9.00 -4.45 -9.84
C GLU A 45 -7.91 -3.38 -10.02
N GLU A 46 -8.27 -2.13 -9.81
CA GLU A 46 -7.33 -1.00 -9.85
C GLU A 46 -6.21 -1.13 -8.81
N ALA A 47 -6.51 -1.72 -7.65
CA ALA A 47 -5.50 -1.95 -6.63
C ALA A 47 -4.54 -3.10 -6.98
N GLU A 48 -5.04 -4.19 -7.56
CA GLU A 48 -4.22 -5.31 -8.03
C GLU A 48 -3.23 -4.84 -9.11
N ASP A 49 -3.70 -4.05 -10.07
CA ASP A 49 -2.87 -3.47 -11.13
C ASP A 49 -1.76 -2.59 -10.55
N ILE A 50 -2.11 -1.68 -9.64
CA ILE A 50 -1.13 -0.78 -9.02
C ILE A 50 -0.15 -1.53 -8.13
N VAL A 51 -0.56 -2.61 -7.45
CA VAL A 51 0.36 -3.47 -6.69
C VAL A 51 1.40 -4.10 -7.61
N GLN A 52 0.98 -4.65 -8.74
CA GLN A 52 1.89 -5.23 -9.72
C GLN A 52 2.86 -4.16 -10.25
N GLU A 53 2.34 -3.00 -10.68
CA GLU A 53 3.17 -1.89 -11.16
C GLU A 53 4.17 -1.42 -10.09
N SER A 54 3.76 -1.42 -8.82
CA SER A 54 4.63 -1.05 -7.69
C SER A 54 5.83 -1.97 -7.57
N PHE A 55 5.65 -3.29 -7.64
CA PHE A 55 6.75 -4.24 -7.56
C PHE A 55 7.63 -4.23 -8.82
N ILE A 56 7.04 -4.03 -10.01
CA ILE A 56 7.82 -3.85 -11.24
C ILE A 56 8.73 -2.62 -11.12
N LYS A 57 8.19 -1.47 -10.69
CA LYS A 57 8.98 -0.25 -10.50
C LYS A 57 10.00 -0.37 -9.37
N CYS A 58 9.65 -1.09 -8.30
CA CYS A 58 10.57 -1.43 -7.22
C CYS A 58 11.77 -2.20 -7.76
N TYR A 59 11.55 -3.26 -8.55
CA TYR A 59 12.63 -4.05 -9.16
C TYR A 59 13.48 -3.21 -10.11
N GLN A 60 12.85 -2.43 -10.99
CA GLN A 60 13.53 -1.60 -11.99
C GLN A 60 14.37 -0.46 -11.41
N ASN A 61 14.10 -0.03 -10.17
CA ASN A 61 14.84 1.04 -9.51
C ASN A 61 15.57 0.56 -8.25
N LEU A 62 15.70 -0.76 -8.06
CA LEU A 62 16.33 -1.34 -6.88
C LEU A 62 17.81 -0.97 -6.78
N ASP A 63 18.45 -0.70 -7.91
CA ASP A 63 19.82 -0.19 -8.02
C ASP A 63 20.00 1.22 -7.45
N LYS A 64 18.91 2.02 -7.43
CA LYS A 64 18.90 3.40 -6.92
C LYS A 64 18.44 3.49 -5.46
N TYR A 65 18.03 2.37 -4.86
CA TYR A 65 17.60 2.34 -3.48
C TYR A 65 18.80 2.57 -2.55
N ASP A 66 18.65 3.53 -1.65
CA ASP A 66 19.61 3.81 -0.58
C ASP A 66 19.51 2.71 0.49
N GLN A 67 20.46 1.78 0.45
CA GLN A 67 20.52 0.66 1.39
C GLN A 67 20.79 1.08 2.84
N GLY A 68 21.20 2.34 3.08
CA GLY A 68 21.30 2.91 4.42
C GLY A 68 19.94 3.22 5.06
N ARG A 69 18.85 3.15 4.29
CA ARG A 69 17.48 3.38 4.78
C ARG A 69 16.68 2.08 4.81
N PRO A 70 15.64 1.95 5.65
CA PRO A 70 14.77 0.78 5.62
C PRO A 70 14.10 0.60 4.24
N PHE A 71 13.96 -0.64 3.79
CA PHE A 71 13.38 -0.96 2.47
C PHE A 71 11.88 -0.68 2.43
N THR A 72 11.18 -0.96 3.53
CA THR A 72 9.72 -0.88 3.61
C THR A 72 9.17 0.52 3.29
N PRO A 73 9.67 1.63 3.87
CA PRO A 73 9.20 2.96 3.52
C PRO A 73 9.46 3.34 2.06
N TRP A 74 10.57 2.87 1.47
CA TRP A 74 10.87 3.10 0.06
C TRP A 74 9.86 2.41 -0.86
N LEU A 75 9.54 1.14 -0.60
CA LEU A 75 8.50 0.41 -1.33
C LEU A 75 7.12 1.08 -1.17
N TYR A 76 6.77 1.51 0.05
CA TYR A 76 5.48 2.15 0.31
C TYR A 76 5.36 3.52 -0.36
N ARG A 77 6.46 4.26 -0.51
CA ARG A 77 6.53 5.49 -1.31
C ARG A 77 6.18 5.21 -2.78
N ILE A 78 6.78 4.18 -3.37
CA ILE A 78 6.49 3.81 -4.77
C ILE A 78 4.99 3.53 -4.94
N ALA A 79 4.43 2.66 -4.08
CA ALA A 79 3.03 2.27 -4.15
C ALA A 79 2.06 3.44 -3.93
N SER A 80 2.34 4.27 -2.92
CA SER A 80 1.50 5.44 -2.60
C SER A 80 1.49 6.45 -3.74
N ASN A 81 2.64 6.73 -4.35
CA ASN A 81 2.75 7.65 -5.47
C ASN A 81 2.00 7.15 -6.71
N LEU A 82 2.08 5.85 -7.00
CA LEU A 82 1.32 5.24 -8.09
C LEU A 82 -0.19 5.33 -7.84
N ALA A 83 -0.66 4.95 -6.66
CA ALA A 83 -2.06 5.02 -6.31
C ALA A 83 -2.62 6.45 -6.38
N LEU A 84 -1.90 7.44 -5.84
CA LEU A 84 -2.30 8.85 -5.92
C LEU A 84 -2.31 9.38 -7.36
N THR A 85 -1.35 8.96 -8.18
CA THR A 85 -1.33 9.29 -9.61
C THR A 85 -2.55 8.70 -10.31
N ARG A 86 -2.90 7.45 -10.01
CA ARG A 86 -4.08 6.79 -10.58
C ARG A 86 -5.39 7.48 -10.18
N VAL A 87 -5.52 7.89 -8.91
CA VAL A 87 -6.67 8.71 -8.46
C VAL A 87 -6.80 9.99 -9.29
N ARG A 88 -5.69 10.71 -9.55
CA ARG A 88 -5.71 11.93 -10.38
C ARG A 88 -6.14 11.64 -11.82
N GLN A 89 -5.66 10.54 -12.40
CA GLN A 89 -6.04 10.11 -13.75
C GLN A 89 -7.53 9.77 -13.83
N LEU A 90 -8.05 8.96 -12.89
CA LEU A 90 -9.46 8.58 -12.83
C LEU A 90 -10.37 9.81 -12.68
N LYS A 91 -9.99 10.79 -11.85
CA LYS A 91 -10.71 12.06 -11.72
C LYS A 91 -10.74 12.86 -13.02
N ARG A 92 -9.63 12.91 -13.76
CA ARG A 92 -9.55 13.62 -15.05
C ARG A 92 -10.42 12.96 -16.12
N HIS A 93 -10.51 11.63 -16.12
CA HIS A 93 -11.39 10.90 -17.04
C HIS A 93 -12.87 10.97 -16.62
N ARG A 94 -13.17 11.23 -15.34
CA ARG A 94 -14.51 11.43 -14.78
C ARG A 94 -14.94 12.90 -14.72
N MET A 95 -14.89 13.65 -15.83
CA MET A 95 -15.65 14.91 -15.96
C MET A 95 -17.17 14.65 -16.09
N ILE A 96 -17.74 13.85 -15.16
CA ILE A 96 -19.17 13.71 -14.83
C ILE A 96 -19.24 13.51 -13.30
N PRO A 97 -20.13 14.21 -12.55
CA PRO A 97 -20.05 14.35 -11.10
C PRO A 97 -19.96 13.03 -10.31
N TRP A 98 -18.99 12.99 -9.39
CA TRP A 98 -18.82 11.93 -8.39
C TRP A 98 -19.94 12.02 -7.35
N GLU A 99 -21.06 11.36 -7.63
CA GLU A 99 -22.07 11.01 -6.62
C GLU A 99 -22.51 9.55 -6.81
N THR A 100 -21.57 8.62 -6.95
CA THR A 100 -21.86 7.18 -6.74
C THR A 100 -20.57 6.36 -6.72
N ALA A 101 -19.95 6.26 -5.55
CA ALA A 101 -19.15 5.08 -5.21
C ALA A 101 -19.22 4.75 -3.71
N SER A 102 -20.36 5.04 -3.10
CA SER A 102 -20.71 4.61 -1.75
C SER A 102 -21.40 3.22 -1.73
N SER A 103 -21.53 2.54 -2.88
CA SER A 103 -22.38 1.33 -3.00
C SER A 103 -21.68 0.05 -3.51
N GLN A 104 -20.36 -0.08 -3.41
CA GLN A 104 -19.68 -1.34 -3.80
C GLN A 104 -18.75 -1.91 -2.73
N LEU A 105 -19.01 -1.64 -1.45
CA LEU A 105 -18.30 -2.27 -0.32
C LEU A 105 -19.23 -3.13 0.55
N ALA A 106 -20.07 -3.91 -0.14
CA ALA A 106 -20.68 -5.11 0.42
C ALA A 106 -19.93 -6.35 -0.10
N ASP A 107 -18.60 -6.37 0.01
CA ASP A 107 -17.85 -7.63 -0.06
C ASP A 107 -17.08 -7.79 1.25
N ARG A 108 -17.85 -8.24 2.24
CA ARG A 108 -17.34 -8.78 3.49
C ARG A 108 -16.81 -10.17 3.16
N ASN A 109 -15.55 -10.45 3.54
CA ASN A 109 -15.02 -11.76 3.98
C ASN A 109 -13.62 -12.13 3.43
N ALA A 110 -12.58 -11.35 3.76
CA ALA A 110 -11.20 -11.83 3.59
C ALA A 110 -10.29 -11.68 4.82
N ILE A 111 -10.81 -11.27 5.98
CA ILE A 111 -9.99 -11.18 7.20
C ILE A 111 -10.78 -11.67 8.42
N ASN A 112 -10.53 -12.93 8.81
CA ASN A 112 -10.78 -13.57 10.10
C ASN A 112 -12.25 -13.82 10.54
N PRO A 113 -12.73 -15.08 10.61
CA PRO A 113 -14.08 -15.43 11.12
C PRO A 113 -14.31 -15.23 12.63
N ALA A 114 -13.36 -14.65 13.37
CA ALA A 114 -13.41 -14.55 14.84
C ALA A 114 -13.69 -13.15 15.38
N ALA A 115 -13.96 -12.15 14.53
CA ALA A 115 -14.27 -10.80 15.00
C ALA A 115 -15.73 -10.73 15.52
N SER A 116 -15.90 -10.33 16.78
CA SER A 116 -17.23 -10.05 17.36
C SER A 116 -17.98 -9.03 16.49
N LEU A 117 -19.31 -9.12 16.48
CA LEU A 117 -20.20 -8.22 15.73
C LEU A 117 -19.87 -6.73 15.99
N GLU A 118 -19.56 -6.39 17.24
CA GLU A 118 -19.11 -5.06 17.68
C GLU A 118 -17.82 -4.61 16.99
N ALA A 119 -16.83 -5.49 16.83
CA ALA A 119 -15.59 -5.15 16.15
C ALA A 119 -15.79 -4.91 14.65
N VAL A 120 -16.81 -5.54 14.04
CA VAL A 120 -17.20 -5.30 12.65
C VAL A 120 -17.88 -3.94 12.50
N GLU A 121 -18.79 -3.59 13.41
CA GLU A 121 -19.49 -2.30 13.43
C GLU A 121 -18.52 -1.13 13.62
N ILE A 122 -17.63 -1.22 14.60
CA ILE A 122 -16.59 -0.21 14.85
C ILE A 122 -15.67 -0.06 13.62
N LYS A 123 -15.25 -1.17 12.99
CA LYS A 123 -14.43 -1.11 11.77
C LYS A 123 -15.14 -0.43 10.61
N GLN A 124 -16.45 -0.68 10.44
CA GLN A 124 -17.24 -0.03 9.39
C GLN A 124 -17.41 1.46 9.67
N GLU A 125 -17.66 1.83 10.92
CA GLU A 125 -17.78 3.22 11.33
C GLU A 125 -16.46 3.98 11.11
N VAL A 126 -15.33 3.44 11.56
CA VAL A 126 -14.00 4.00 11.32
C VAL A 126 -13.73 4.13 9.82
N SER A 127 -14.02 3.09 9.03
CA SER A 127 -13.80 3.11 7.57
C SER A 127 -14.64 4.18 6.86
N SER A 128 -15.87 4.41 7.32
CA SER A 128 -16.77 5.43 6.76
C SER A 128 -16.35 6.86 7.12
N HIS A 129 -15.75 7.07 8.30
CA HIS A 129 -15.20 8.37 8.68
C HIS A 129 -13.90 8.67 7.97
N LEU A 130 -13.00 7.67 7.85
CA LEU A 130 -11.79 7.80 7.06
C LEU A 130 -12.12 8.18 5.61
N ALA A 131 -13.21 7.67 5.05
CA ALA A 131 -13.68 8.02 3.70
C ALA A 131 -13.95 9.50 3.44
N LYS A 132 -14.25 10.28 4.47
CA LYS A 132 -14.56 11.71 4.35
C LYS A 132 -13.29 12.57 4.29
N LEU A 133 -12.14 12.01 4.65
CA LEU A 133 -10.86 12.71 4.66
C LEU A 133 -10.26 12.82 3.25
N LYS A 134 -9.36 13.79 3.04
CA LYS A 134 -8.62 13.87 1.78
C LYS A 134 -7.72 12.62 1.64
N PRO A 135 -7.40 12.17 0.40
CA PRO A 135 -6.57 10.98 0.19
C PRO A 135 -5.23 10.99 0.94
N LEU A 136 -4.60 12.17 1.07
CA LEU A 136 -3.34 12.32 1.82
C LEU A 136 -3.53 12.12 3.33
N ASP A 137 -4.58 12.68 3.92
CA ASP A 137 -4.86 12.53 5.35
C ASP A 137 -5.22 11.08 5.70
N GLN A 138 -5.97 10.39 4.82
CA GLN A 138 -6.24 8.95 4.95
C GLN A 138 -4.94 8.15 4.93
N LEU A 139 -4.01 8.50 4.03
CA LEU A 139 -2.74 7.82 3.88
C LEU A 139 -1.86 7.95 5.14
N VAL A 140 -1.77 9.13 5.74
CA VAL A 140 -1.05 9.34 7.02
C VAL A 140 -1.57 8.39 8.11
N ILE A 141 -2.89 8.29 8.25
CA ILE A 141 -3.51 7.40 9.26
C ILE A 141 -3.19 5.93 8.94
N ILE A 142 -3.22 5.55 7.66
CA ILE A 142 -2.92 4.17 7.25
C ILE A 142 -1.49 3.81 7.58
N LEU A 143 -0.54 4.66 7.21
CA LEU A 143 0.88 4.45 7.46
C LEU A 143 1.19 4.41 8.97
N ARG A 144 0.55 5.28 9.76
CA ARG A 144 0.77 5.31 11.22
C ARG A 144 0.14 4.13 11.95
N TYR A 145 -1.14 3.84 11.70
CA TYR A 145 -1.91 2.92 12.54
C TYR A 145 -1.94 1.48 12.02
N TYR A 146 -1.75 1.26 10.71
CA TYR A 146 -1.77 -0.09 10.14
C TYR A 146 -0.38 -0.62 9.78
N GLN A 147 0.59 0.28 9.60
CA GLN A 147 1.97 -0.10 9.25
C GLN A 147 2.99 0.25 10.34
N ASP A 148 2.53 0.83 11.47
CA ASP A 148 3.33 1.22 12.64
C ASP A 148 4.55 2.10 12.32
N LEU A 149 4.48 2.88 11.24
CA LEU A 149 5.59 3.73 10.82
C LEU A 149 5.73 4.96 11.71
N ASN A 150 6.98 5.41 11.87
CA ASN A 150 7.28 6.66 12.57
C ASN A 150 7.03 7.89 11.67
N TYR A 151 7.04 9.09 12.26
CA TYR A 151 6.75 10.31 11.51
C TYR A 151 7.79 10.61 10.43
N ASP A 152 9.06 10.28 10.64
CA ASP A 152 10.14 10.49 9.65
C ASP A 152 9.95 9.58 8.43
N GLU A 153 9.51 8.34 8.65
CA GLU A 153 9.18 7.38 7.58
C GLU A 153 7.94 7.81 6.80
N ILE A 154 6.92 8.33 7.49
CA ILE A 154 5.71 8.85 6.85
C ILE A 154 6.04 10.10 6.02
N ALA A 155 6.83 11.02 6.57
CA ALA A 155 7.33 12.21 5.89
C ALA A 155 8.10 11.81 4.62
N TYR A 156 8.99 10.82 4.73
CA TYR A 156 9.71 10.25 3.60
C TYR A 156 8.77 9.65 2.54
N ILE A 157 7.73 8.91 2.94
CA ILE A 157 6.76 8.32 2.00
C ILE A 157 5.95 9.41 1.28
N LEU A 158 5.58 10.47 2.00
CA LEU A 158 4.71 11.54 1.50
C LEU A 158 5.43 12.72 0.85
N ASP A 159 6.77 12.71 0.86
CA ASP A 159 7.59 13.82 0.36
C ASP A 159 7.27 15.16 1.06
N THR A 160 7.01 15.09 2.37
CA THR A 160 6.64 16.23 3.21
C THR A 160 7.69 16.43 4.30
N THR A 161 7.96 17.68 4.67
CA THR A 161 8.94 18.07 5.71
C THR A 161 8.30 18.11 7.09
#